data_AF-A0A7S2XDB7-F1
#
_entry.id   AF-A0A7S2XDB7-F1
#
_cell.length_a   1.000
_cell.length_b   1.000
_cell.length_c   1.000
_cell.angle_alpha   90.00
_cell.angle_beta   90.00
_cell.angle_gamma   90.00
#
_symmetry.space_group_name_H-M   'P 1'
#
loop_
_entity.id
_entity.type
_entity.pdbx_description
1 polymer ?
#
loop_
_entity_poly.entity_id
_entity_poly.type
_entity_poly.pdbx_seq_one_letter_code
_entity_poly.pdbx_strand_id
1 'polypeptide(L)'
;FHGSARHNQYLHRAVARAFAVPDRTASEVLRVTMIVRSNSRKRKLPPSVDAICKPRRMRNSHELDRAFRALCSKDQNLCTYSGAVDLSSLNAMQQQQLAAASDVYIAYHGSALAHSAFLPDNSIVVEVFPRSFFVSWWAVDEAEN
;
A
#
# COMPACT_ATOMS: atom_id res chain seq x y z
N PHE A 1 5.90 21.46 7.61
CA PHE A 1 6.50 20.32 6.87
C PHE A 1 6.31 20.53 5.36
N HIS A 2 7.35 20.99 4.65
CA HIS A 2 7.35 21.21 3.19
C HIS A 2 7.63 19.93 2.36
N GLY A 3 7.17 18.76 2.80
CA GLY A 3 7.49 17.46 2.17
C GLY A 3 6.41 16.86 1.26
N SER A 4 5.22 17.47 1.18
CA SER A 4 4.03 16.83 0.60
C SER A 4 4.09 16.64 -0.93
N ALA A 5 4.65 17.59 -1.68
CA ALA A 5 4.57 17.56 -3.14
C ALA A 5 5.46 16.49 -3.78
N ARG A 6 6.71 16.32 -3.31
CA ARG A 6 7.65 15.33 -3.87
C ARG A 6 7.24 13.90 -3.54
N HIS A 7 6.68 13.65 -2.36
CA HIS A 7 6.24 12.31 -1.97
C HIS A 7 5.06 11.83 -2.82
N ASN A 8 4.13 12.72 -3.13
CA ASN A 8 3.03 12.43 -4.05
C ASN A 8 3.53 12.12 -5.47
N GLN A 9 4.56 12.81 -5.97
CA GLN A 9 5.12 12.52 -7.30
C GLN A 9 5.72 11.13 -7.43
N TYR A 10 6.41 10.63 -6.40
CA TYR A 10 6.95 9.25 -6.41
C TYR A 10 5.83 8.20 -6.38
N LEU A 11 4.81 8.42 -5.55
CA LEU A 11 3.62 7.57 -5.53
C LEU A 11 2.93 7.58 -6.90
N HIS A 12 2.68 8.74 -7.50
CA HIS A 12 2.08 8.84 -8.82
C HIS A 12 2.90 8.12 -9.90
N ARG A 13 4.23 8.18 -9.87
CA ARG A 13 5.09 7.48 -10.84
C ARG A 13 5.14 5.97 -10.63
N ALA A 14 5.25 5.51 -9.38
CA ALA A 14 5.23 4.10 -9.06
C ALA A 14 3.88 3.47 -9.44
N VAL A 15 2.80 4.19 -9.17
CA VAL A 15 1.46 3.81 -9.59
C VAL A 15 1.36 3.82 -11.12
N ALA A 16 1.73 4.90 -11.81
CA ALA A 16 1.69 4.93 -13.28
C ALA A 16 2.50 3.79 -13.94
N ARG A 17 3.63 3.37 -13.34
CA ARG A 17 4.40 2.20 -13.81
C ARG A 17 3.71 0.86 -13.51
N ALA A 18 3.08 0.71 -12.35
CA ALA A 18 2.25 -0.45 -12.06
C ALA A 18 1.11 -0.59 -13.08
N PHE A 19 0.60 0.52 -13.61
CA PHE A 19 -0.45 0.50 -14.63
C PHE A 19 0.07 0.26 -16.06
N ALA A 20 1.39 0.15 -16.27
CA ALA A 20 2.02 -0.02 -17.58
C ALA A 20 2.51 -1.47 -17.85
N VAL A 21 1.81 -2.48 -17.33
CA VAL A 21 2.19 -3.90 -17.54
C VAL A 21 1.94 -4.30 -19.00
N PRO A 22 2.96 -4.79 -19.73
CA PRO A 22 2.90 -4.94 -21.20
C PRO A 22 2.08 -6.13 -21.72
N ASP A 23 1.56 -7.01 -20.87
CA ASP A 23 0.92 -8.27 -21.28
C ASP A 23 -0.56 -8.40 -20.86
N ARG A 24 -1.20 -7.31 -20.43
CA ARG A 24 -2.66 -7.28 -20.23
C ARG A 24 -3.32 -6.80 -21.51
N THR A 25 -4.33 -7.52 -21.97
CA THR A 25 -5.24 -7.04 -23.01
C THR A 25 -5.79 -5.67 -22.57
N ALA A 26 -5.71 -4.69 -23.46
CA ALA A 26 -5.91 -3.26 -23.16
C ALA A 26 -7.34 -2.85 -22.72
N SER A 27 -8.16 -3.79 -22.23
CA SER A 27 -9.58 -3.61 -21.95
C SER A 27 -10.04 -4.04 -20.55
N GLU A 28 -9.15 -4.51 -19.67
CA GLU A 28 -9.54 -4.87 -18.30
C GLU A 28 -9.33 -3.71 -17.31
N VAL A 29 -10.42 -3.27 -16.70
CA VAL A 29 -10.43 -2.28 -15.62
C VAL A 29 -9.74 -2.88 -14.39
N LEU A 30 -8.66 -2.28 -13.90
CA LEU A 30 -7.89 -2.81 -12.77
C LEU A 30 -8.66 -2.70 -11.46
N ARG A 31 -8.76 -3.80 -10.70
CA ARG A 31 -9.33 -3.81 -9.35
C ARG A 31 -8.24 -3.54 -8.34
N VAL A 32 -8.27 -2.35 -7.76
CA VAL A 32 -7.28 -1.87 -6.81
C VAL A 32 -7.82 -2.04 -5.39
N THR A 33 -7.08 -2.78 -4.57
CA THR A 33 -7.41 -3.02 -3.16
C THR A 33 -6.28 -2.52 -2.28
N MET A 34 -6.59 -1.65 -1.33
CA MET A 34 -5.66 -1.29 -0.27
C MET A 34 -6.03 -2.05 1.00
N ILE A 35 -5.06 -2.73 1.59
CA ILE A 35 -5.22 -3.36 2.89
C ILE A 35 -4.62 -2.51 4.00
N VAL A 36 -5.43 -2.33 5.04
CA VAL A 36 -5.02 -1.75 6.31
C VAL A 36 -5.18 -2.79 7.40
N ARG A 37 -4.52 -2.56 8.53
CA ARG A 37 -4.64 -3.43 9.70
C ARG A 37 -4.87 -2.55 10.91
N SER A 38 -6.13 -2.40 11.31
CA SER A 38 -6.48 -1.57 12.48
C SER A 38 -5.94 -2.20 13.77
N ASN A 39 -5.92 -3.54 13.83
CA ASN A 39 -5.43 -4.34 14.95
C ASN A 39 -4.10 -5.02 14.63
N SER A 40 -3.06 -4.25 14.29
CA SER A 40 -1.71 -4.79 14.47
C SER A 40 -1.55 -5.10 15.95
N ARG A 41 -1.29 -6.37 16.32
CA ARG A 41 -0.99 -6.77 17.71
C ARG A 41 -0.16 -5.66 18.33
N LYS A 42 -0.64 -5.08 19.43
CA LYS A 42 0.08 -4.05 20.18
C LYS A 42 1.47 -4.63 20.45
N ARG A 43 2.47 -4.31 19.61
CA ARG A 43 3.83 -4.28 20.11
C ARG A 43 3.70 -3.40 21.34
N LYS A 44 4.12 -3.89 22.50
CA LYS A 44 4.23 -3.07 23.72
C LYS A 44 5.29 -2.00 23.45
N LEU A 45 4.96 -1.06 22.57
CA LEU A 45 5.72 0.15 22.40
C LEU A 45 5.54 0.94 23.69
N PRO A 46 6.58 1.63 24.15
CA PRO A 46 6.43 2.58 25.23
C PRO A 46 5.24 3.51 24.93
N PRO A 47 4.40 3.86 25.92
CA PRO A 47 3.20 4.68 25.70
C PRO A 47 3.46 5.99 24.94
N SER A 48 4.64 6.59 25.15
CA SER A 48 5.09 7.80 24.44
C SER A 48 5.29 7.57 22.93
N VAL A 49 5.78 6.40 22.53
CA VAL A 49 6.00 6.03 21.13
C VAL A 49 4.66 5.69 20.46
N ASP A 50 3.78 4.95 21.13
CA ASP A 50 2.46 4.59 20.60
C ASP A 50 1.60 5.84 20.33
N ALA A 51 1.62 6.80 21.25
CA ALA A 51 0.90 8.07 21.13
C ALA A 51 1.35 8.90 19.90
N ILE A 52 2.61 8.80 19.48
CA ILE A 52 3.15 9.53 18.32
C ILE A 52 2.94 8.74 17.02
N CYS A 53 3.17 7.43 17.05
CA CYS A 53 3.15 6.58 15.85
C CYS A 53 1.73 6.29 15.36
N LYS A 54 0.77 6.07 16.26
CA LYS A 54 -0.61 5.69 15.89
C LYS A 54 -1.34 6.76 15.07
N PRO A 55 -1.33 8.05 15.46
CA PRO A 55 -1.95 9.11 14.66
C PRO A 55 -1.29 9.29 13.29
N ARG A 56 0.05 9.16 13.22
CA ARG A 56 0.80 9.26 11.96
C ARG A 56 0.44 8.13 11.00
N ARG A 57 0.37 6.89 11.50
CA ARG A 57 -0.03 5.73 10.68
C ARG A 57 -1.44 5.90 10.12
N MET A 58 -2.39 6.34 10.95
CA MET A 58 -3.77 6.59 10.50
C MET A 58 -3.82 7.70 9.44
N ARG A 59 -3.08 8.80 9.64
CA ARG A 59 -2.99 9.89 8.66
C ARG A 59 -2.42 9.41 7.33
N ASN A 60 -1.32 8.66 7.35
CA ASN A 60 -0.71 8.11 6.14
C ASN A 60 -1.67 7.18 5.39
N SER A 61 -2.41 6.32 6.11
CA SER A 61 -3.43 5.47 5.49
C SER A 61 -4.52 6.27 4.81
N HIS A 62 -5.02 7.32 5.47
CA HIS A 62 -6.05 8.18 4.88
C HIS A 62 -5.54 8.97 3.67
N GLU A 63 -4.27 9.40 3.68
CA GLU A 63 -3.66 10.09 2.54
C GLU A 63 -3.53 9.15 1.33
N LEU A 64 -3.13 7.90 1.54
CA LEU A 64 -3.08 6.89 0.49
C LEU A 64 -4.47 6.51 -0.03
N ASP A 65 -5.43 6.25 0.85
CA ASP A 65 -6.82 5.96 0.45
C ASP A 65 -7.38 7.09 -0.41
N ARG A 66 -7.16 8.35 -0.01
CA ARG A 66 -7.56 9.52 -0.78
C ARG A 66 -6.87 9.58 -2.13
N ALA A 67 -5.57 9.30 -2.20
CA ALA A 67 -4.80 9.35 -3.44
C ALA A 67 -5.26 8.29 -4.45
N PHE A 68 -5.45 7.04 -4.02
CA PHE A 68 -5.93 5.96 -4.90
C PHE A 68 -7.38 6.18 -5.33
N ARG A 69 -8.24 6.64 -4.42
CA ARG A 69 -9.62 7.03 -4.76
C ARG A 69 -9.65 8.12 -5.82
N ALA A 70 -8.84 9.18 -5.65
CA ALA A 70 -8.76 10.27 -6.61
C ALA A 70 -8.17 9.84 -7.95
N LEU A 71 -7.25 8.87 -7.96
CA LEU A 71 -6.68 8.32 -9.18
C LEU A 71 -7.72 7.52 -9.97
N CYS A 72 -8.38 6.54 -9.33
CA CYS A 72 -9.36 5.70 -10.01
C CYS A 72 -10.67 6.44 -10.32
N SER A 73 -10.97 7.55 -9.65
CA SER A 73 -12.09 8.40 -10.05
C SER A 73 -11.83 9.22 -11.32
N LYS A 74 -10.56 9.45 -11.69
CA LYS A 74 -10.23 10.21 -12.90
C LYS A 74 -10.45 9.41 -14.18
N ASP A 75 -10.27 8.10 -14.10
CA ASP A 75 -10.48 7.21 -15.24
C ASP A 75 -10.99 5.85 -14.74
N GLN A 76 -12.32 5.69 -14.78
CA GLN A 76 -12.98 4.45 -14.37
C GLN A 76 -12.79 3.32 -15.37
N ASN A 77 -12.32 3.62 -16.58
CA ASN A 77 -11.93 2.60 -17.55
C ASN A 77 -10.53 2.04 -17.23
N LEU A 78 -9.75 2.75 -16.42
CA LEU A 78 -8.41 2.33 -16.02
C LEU A 78 -8.43 1.52 -14.71
N CYS A 79 -9.17 1.98 -13.69
CA CYS A 79 -9.31 1.23 -12.44
C CYS A 79 -10.59 1.48 -11.66
N THR A 80 -10.92 0.51 -10.83
CA THR A 80 -11.86 0.61 -9.71
C THR A 80 -11.09 0.53 -8.39
N TYR A 81 -11.50 1.33 -7.40
CA TYR A 81 -10.91 1.31 -6.06
C TYR A 81 -12.00 1.12 -5.01
N SER A 82 -11.98 -0.03 -4.35
CA SER A 82 -12.99 -0.41 -3.35
C SER A 82 -12.79 0.25 -1.98
N GLY A 83 -11.67 0.95 -1.78
CA GLY A 83 -11.29 1.57 -0.51
C GLY A 83 -10.30 0.75 0.30
N ALA A 84 -9.85 1.34 1.41
CA ALA A 84 -9.01 0.67 2.39
C ALA A 84 -9.82 -0.38 3.19
N VAL A 85 -9.43 -1.65 3.08
CA VAL A 85 -10.05 -2.78 3.76
C VAL A 85 -9.24 -3.16 4.99
N ASP A 86 -9.87 -3.20 6.16
CA ASP A 86 -9.23 -3.71 7.37
C ASP A 86 -9.16 -5.23 7.34
N LEU A 87 -7.99 -5.76 7.04
CA LEU A 87 -7.79 -7.19 6.93
C LEU A 87 -8.10 -7.93 8.25
N SER A 88 -7.97 -7.23 9.40
CA SER A 88 -8.24 -7.83 10.71
C SER A 88 -9.73 -8.03 11.02
N SER A 89 -10.63 -7.42 10.25
CA SER A 89 -12.08 -7.67 10.35
C SER A 89 -12.54 -8.84 9.48
N LEU A 90 -11.66 -9.40 8.65
CA LEU A 90 -11.96 -10.49 7.72
C LEU A 90 -11.43 -11.84 8.23
N ASN A 91 -12.19 -12.91 8.00
CA ASN A 91 -11.71 -14.28 8.20
C ASN A 91 -10.79 -14.73 7.06
N ALA A 92 -10.10 -15.87 7.22
CA ALA A 92 -9.10 -16.35 6.25
C ALA A 92 -9.66 -16.53 4.82
N MET A 93 -10.87 -17.08 4.69
CA MET A 93 -11.53 -17.26 3.40
C MET A 93 -11.82 -15.91 2.73
N GLN A 94 -12.33 -14.93 3.49
CA GLN A 94 -12.58 -13.58 2.98
C GLN A 94 -11.29 -12.88 2.57
N GLN A 95 -10.19 -13.07 3.33
CA GLN A 95 -8.88 -12.52 2.97
C GLN A 95 -8.36 -13.11 1.65
N GLN A 96 -8.53 -14.43 1.45
CA GLN A 96 -8.15 -15.10 0.21
C GLN A 96 -9.02 -14.65 -0.97
N GLN A 97 -10.33 -14.54 -0.79
CA GLN A 97 -11.24 -14.02 -1.82
C GLN A 97 -10.89 -12.58 -2.22
N LEU A 98 -10.57 -11.74 -1.23
CA LEU A 98 -10.13 -10.37 -1.48
C LEU A 98 -8.84 -10.34 -2.30
N ALA A 99 -7.86 -11.18 -1.95
CA ALA A 99 -6.60 -11.31 -2.69
C ALA A 99 -6.84 -11.80 -4.13
N ALA A 100 -7.59 -12.89 -4.31
CA ALA A 100 -7.93 -13.45 -5.62
C ALA A 100 -8.70 -12.48 -6.54
N ALA A 101 -9.45 -11.54 -5.95
CA ALA A 101 -10.21 -10.54 -6.68
C ALA A 101 -9.42 -9.24 -6.95
N SER A 102 -8.16 -9.13 -6.53
CA SER A 102 -7.37 -7.90 -6.64
C SER A 102 -6.34 -8.01 -7.77
N ASP A 103 -6.32 -7.03 -8.66
CA ASP A 103 -5.27 -6.88 -9.67
C ASP A 103 -4.08 -6.10 -9.14
N VAL A 104 -4.36 -5.10 -8.30
CA VAL A 104 -3.35 -4.31 -7.59
C VAL A 104 -3.63 -4.40 -6.11
N TYR A 105 -2.68 -4.96 -5.37
CA TYR A 105 -2.76 -5.19 -3.94
C TYR A 105 -1.79 -4.28 -3.20
N ILE A 106 -2.32 -3.27 -2.51
CA ILE A 106 -1.53 -2.25 -1.81
C ILE A 106 -1.49 -2.57 -0.33
N ALA A 107 -0.29 -2.73 0.22
CA ALA A 107 -0.12 -3.12 1.61
C ALA A 107 1.07 -2.41 2.25
N TYR A 108 1.02 -2.22 3.57
CA TYR A 108 2.18 -1.72 4.31
C TYR A 108 3.29 -2.78 4.39
N HIS A 109 4.52 -2.31 4.57
CA HIS A 109 5.69 -3.18 4.63
C HIS A 109 5.51 -4.41 5.55
N GLY A 110 5.91 -5.57 5.06
CA GLY A 110 5.86 -6.87 5.72
C GLY A 110 4.55 -7.63 5.53
N SER A 111 3.45 -6.95 5.15
CA SER A 111 2.19 -7.63 4.79
C SER A 111 2.08 -7.94 3.30
N ALA A 112 2.72 -7.15 2.45
CA ALA A 112 2.58 -7.28 0.99
C ALA A 112 3.13 -8.64 0.48
N LEU A 113 4.32 -9.02 0.97
CA LEU A 113 4.99 -10.26 0.57
C LEU A 113 4.27 -11.52 1.07
N ALA A 114 3.70 -11.50 2.28
CA ALA A 114 2.96 -12.66 2.79
C ALA A 114 1.69 -12.94 1.99
N HIS A 115 1.11 -11.91 1.37
CA HIS A 115 -0.12 -12.00 0.61
C HIS A 115 0.10 -12.34 -0.86
N SER A 116 1.31 -12.16 -1.40
CA SER A 116 1.60 -12.44 -2.81
C SER A 116 1.42 -13.90 -3.18
N ALA A 117 1.56 -14.82 -2.22
CA ALA A 117 1.29 -16.25 -2.42
C ALA A 117 -0.18 -16.58 -2.71
N PHE A 118 -1.11 -15.65 -2.45
CA PHE A 118 -2.54 -15.82 -2.66
C PHE A 118 -3.09 -14.92 -3.78
N LEU A 119 -2.21 -14.17 -4.45
CA LEU A 119 -2.59 -13.30 -5.55
C LEU A 119 -2.53 -14.08 -6.88
N PRO A 120 -3.42 -13.77 -7.84
CA PRO A 120 -3.34 -14.33 -9.18
C PRO A 120 -2.00 -14.01 -9.86
N ASP A 121 -1.56 -14.91 -10.74
CA ASP A 121 -0.47 -14.65 -11.68
C ASP A 121 -0.84 -13.38 -12.48
N ASN A 122 0.07 -12.40 -12.54
CA ASN A 122 -0.12 -11.03 -13.07
C ASN A 122 -0.71 -9.98 -12.13
N SER A 123 -0.89 -10.30 -10.85
CA SER A 123 -1.23 -9.28 -9.85
C SER A 123 -0.01 -8.44 -9.48
N ILE A 124 -0.24 -7.19 -9.12
CA ILE A 124 0.80 -6.26 -8.72
C ILE A 124 0.70 -6.03 -7.22
N VAL A 125 1.82 -6.22 -6.53
CA VAL A 125 1.94 -5.88 -5.12
C VAL A 125 2.61 -4.51 -4.99
N VAL A 126 1.94 -3.58 -4.33
CA VAL A 126 2.51 -2.27 -3.98
C VAL A 126 2.78 -2.26 -2.48
N GLU A 127 4.06 -2.32 -2.12
CA GLU A 127 4.49 -2.27 -0.73
C GLU A 127 4.81 -0.83 -0.31
N VAL A 128 4.09 -0.35 0.71
CA VAL A 128 4.26 1.00 1.25
C VAL A 128 5.21 0.95 2.44
N PHE A 129 6.37 1.57 2.26
CA PHE A 129 7.38 1.71 3.29
C PHE A 129 7.23 3.03 4.06
N PRO A 130 7.37 3.04 5.40
CA PRO A 130 7.54 4.29 6.11
C PRO A 130 8.87 4.92 5.69
N ARG A 131 8.90 6.26 5.58
CA ARG A 131 10.11 7.00 5.16
C ARG A 131 11.36 6.64 5.96
N SER A 132 11.21 6.30 7.24
CA SER A 132 12.31 5.92 8.12
C SER A 132 12.90 4.53 7.84
N PHE A 133 12.25 3.69 7.03
CA PHE A 133 12.69 2.32 6.78
C PHE A 133 13.99 2.25 5.96
N PHE A 134 14.19 3.19 5.05
CA PHE A 134 15.41 3.25 4.24
C PHE A 134 16.59 3.92 4.96
N VAL A 135 16.36 4.64 6.05
CA VAL A 135 17.45 5.32 6.77
C VAL A 135 18.32 4.32 7.56
N SER A 136 17.82 3.11 7.85
CA SER A 136 18.61 2.08 8.56
C SER A 136 19.41 1.15 7.65
N TRP A 137 19.14 1.12 6.34
CA TRP A 137 19.85 0.27 5.39
C TRP A 137 20.93 1.02 4.61
N TRP A 138 20.71 2.31 4.34
CA TRP A 138 21.67 3.14 3.59
C TRP A 138 22.69 3.85 4.50
N ALA A 139 22.44 3.91 5.81
CA ALA A 139 23.38 4.49 6.78
C ALA A 139 24.57 3.55 7.12
N VAL A 140 24.67 2.39 6.46
CA VAL A 140 25.85 1.52 6.56
C VAL A 140 26.87 1.84 5.47
N ASP A 141 26.46 2.45 4.35
CA ASP A 141 27.39 2.76 3.24
C ASP A 141 28.03 4.16 3.33
N GLU A 142 27.50 5.08 4.15
CA GLU A 142 28.08 6.42 4.35
C GLU A 142 28.97 6.55 5.61
N ALA A 143 29.24 5.44 6.31
CA ALA A 143 30.15 5.42 7.46
C ALA A 143 31.55 4.85 7.13
N GLU A 144 31.80 4.43 5.89
CA GLU A 144 33.09 3.88 5.42
C GLU A 144 33.72 4.68 4.25
N ASN A 145 33.46 5.99 4.13
CA ASN A 145 34.26 6.90 3.30
C ASN A 145 34.48 8.27 3.96
#